data_AF-A0A5Q4ZVL3-F1
#
_entry.id   AF-A0A5Q4ZVL3-F1
#
_cell.length_a   1.000
_cell.length_b   1.000
_cell.length_c   1.000
_cell.angle_alpha   90.00
_cell.angle_beta   90.00
_cell.angle_gamma   90.00
#
_symmetry.space_group_name_H-M   'P 1'
#
loop_
_entity.id
_entity.type
_entity.pdbx_description
1 polymer ?
#
loop_
_entity_poly.entity_id
_entity_poly.type
_entity_poly.pdbx_seq_one_letter_code
_entity_poly.pdbx_strand_id
1 'polypeptide(L)'
;MKRESRKADKLPVNSDPSAAAPSAQTAFASYAAPLVDDAIEYANAVREDASPEALHKLRVSLRRLRSLWWAFEPLLDKGENTRQRDLYKYLATAAGKTRDWDILIELLTKEGNGARDMVPKLQDARVGALATSRETLSNADVKHLLREALTSASKELNTAHERMPLRKFATRRVAASERSLKKRMKRARRAKRSNYAAFHNVRKAGKKLRYLLEFFEPVLSGGRKRTLKRLKQIQKRFGTLNDVVASEMLLRDNIALLAGAGVGDTDAALQGLRKERKRRMRAAAGLLRKL
;
A
#
# COMPACT_ATOMS: atom_id res chain seq x y z
N MET A 1 -4.15 40.25 30.98
CA MET A 1 -4.09 38.82 30.60
C MET A 1 -3.24 38.66 29.36
N LYS A 2 -1.99 38.22 29.52
CA LYS A 2 -0.98 38.07 28.46
C LYS A 2 -1.27 36.79 27.66
N ARG A 3 -1.26 36.88 26.33
CA ARG A 3 -1.34 35.73 25.41
C ARG A 3 0.06 35.16 25.21
N GLU A 4 0.31 33.95 25.69
CA GLU A 4 1.53 33.19 25.39
C GLU A 4 1.38 32.46 24.04
N SER A 5 2.12 32.96 23.06
CA SER A 5 2.37 32.32 21.78
C SER A 5 3.48 31.27 21.92
N ARG A 6 3.13 29.98 21.89
CA ARG A 6 4.10 28.88 21.82
C ARG A 6 4.81 28.87 20.46
N LYS A 7 6.08 29.27 20.46
CA LYS A 7 7.04 29.05 19.38
C LYS A 7 7.21 27.55 19.16
N ALA A 8 7.00 27.10 17.93
CA ALA A 8 7.39 25.76 17.49
C ALA A 8 8.93 25.70 17.43
N ASP A 9 9.48 24.80 18.21
CA ASP A 9 10.92 24.55 18.33
C ASP A 9 11.45 23.99 16.99
N LYS A 10 12.33 24.76 16.34
CA LYS A 10 13.07 24.29 15.16
C LYS A 10 14.30 23.54 15.68
N LEU A 11 14.33 22.23 15.47
CA LEU A 11 15.55 21.44 15.68
C LEU A 11 16.72 22.05 14.89
N PRO A 12 17.89 22.27 15.51
CA PRO A 12 19.04 22.85 14.84
C PRO A 12 19.63 21.84 13.86
N VAL A 13 19.80 22.28 12.61
CA VAL A 13 20.64 21.60 11.62
C VAL A 13 22.09 21.90 12.01
N ASN A 14 22.66 21.09 12.90
CA ASN A 14 24.09 21.08 13.13
C ASN A 14 24.76 20.41 11.92
N SER A 15 25.23 21.24 11.00
CA SER A 15 26.13 20.83 9.92
C SER A 15 27.55 20.74 10.47
N ASP A 16 27.91 19.58 10.99
CA ASP A 16 29.28 19.24 11.34
C ASP A 16 30.05 18.87 10.05
N PRO A 17 31.10 19.62 9.63
CA PRO A 17 31.77 19.41 8.34
C PRO A 17 32.59 18.11 8.23
N SER A 18 32.68 17.32 9.30
CA SER A 18 33.46 16.06 9.36
C SER A 18 32.61 14.79 9.14
N ALA A 19 31.28 14.89 9.11
CA ALA A 19 30.43 13.74 8.84
C ALA A 19 30.40 13.43 7.34
N ALA A 20 31.17 12.43 6.91
CA ALA A 20 31.09 11.88 5.55
C ALA A 20 29.62 11.69 5.14
N ALA A 21 29.25 12.20 3.96
CA ALA A 21 27.86 12.14 3.50
C ALA A 21 27.31 10.71 3.64
N PRO A 22 26.10 10.51 4.21
CA PRO A 22 25.64 9.18 4.57
C PRO A 22 25.59 8.27 3.34
N SER A 23 26.04 7.03 3.52
CA SER A 23 25.87 5.98 2.51
C SER A 23 24.43 5.44 2.53
N ALA A 24 24.01 4.82 1.43
CA ALA A 24 22.72 4.13 1.40
C ALA A 24 22.65 3.03 2.47
N GLN A 25 23.73 2.27 2.61
CA GLN A 25 23.86 1.17 3.56
C GLN A 25 23.63 1.63 5.01
N THR A 26 24.38 2.63 5.46
CA THR A 26 24.28 3.14 6.84
C THR A 26 22.96 3.84 7.12
N ALA A 27 22.28 4.36 6.08
CA ALA A 27 20.98 5.00 6.21
C ALA A 27 19.78 4.03 6.17
N PHE A 28 19.98 2.75 5.85
CA PHE A 28 18.85 1.81 5.74
C PHE A 28 18.03 1.71 7.02
N ALA A 29 18.71 1.54 8.16
CA ALA A 29 18.05 1.38 9.46
C ALA A 29 17.21 2.60 9.84
N SER A 30 17.65 3.82 9.52
CA SER A 30 16.88 5.04 9.81
C SER A 30 15.59 5.16 8.99
N TYR A 31 15.50 4.48 7.84
CA TYR A 31 14.26 4.36 7.08
C TYR A 31 13.40 3.16 7.49
N ALA A 32 14.03 2.06 7.87
CA ALA A 32 13.34 0.79 8.13
C ALA A 32 12.79 0.69 9.56
N ALA A 33 13.56 1.11 10.57
CA ALA A 33 13.19 0.97 11.98
C ALA A 33 11.85 1.61 12.33
N PRO A 34 11.55 2.88 11.95
CA PRO A 34 10.25 3.47 12.26
C PRO A 34 9.07 2.71 11.63
N LEU A 35 9.27 2.16 10.43
CA LEU A 35 8.22 1.38 9.75
C LEU A 35 8.03 -0.01 10.37
N VAL A 36 9.08 -0.58 10.95
CA VAL A 36 9.04 -1.81 11.73
C VAL A 36 8.31 -1.56 13.04
N ASP A 37 8.67 -0.50 13.76
CA ASP A 37 8.03 -0.14 15.02
C ASP A 37 6.54 0.14 14.84
N ASP A 38 6.15 0.97 13.85
CA ASP A 38 4.75 1.19 13.48
C ASP A 38 4.02 -0.14 13.21
N ALA A 39 4.63 -1.04 12.44
CA ALA A 39 4.00 -2.31 12.09
C ALA A 39 3.87 -3.25 13.29
N ILE A 40 4.81 -3.22 14.24
CA ILE A 40 4.74 -3.99 15.49
C ILE A 40 3.64 -3.42 16.38
N GLU A 41 3.60 -2.09 16.55
CA GLU A 41 2.58 -1.40 17.33
C GLU A 41 1.18 -1.74 16.82
N TYR A 42 0.94 -1.58 15.51
CA TYR A 42 -0.37 -1.90 14.94
C TYR A 42 -0.68 -3.40 14.91
N ALA A 43 0.33 -4.27 14.86
CA ALA A 43 0.11 -5.71 15.02
C ALA A 43 -0.34 -6.07 16.44
N ASN A 44 0.22 -5.44 17.47
CA ASN A 44 -0.22 -5.59 18.85
C ASN A 44 -1.62 -5.03 19.06
N ALA A 45 -1.88 -3.82 18.54
CA ALA A 45 -3.21 -3.22 18.58
C ALA A 45 -4.27 -4.15 17.97
N VAL A 46 -4.00 -4.78 16.81
CA VAL A 46 -4.92 -5.75 16.18
C VAL A 46 -5.15 -7.01 17.05
N ARG A 47 -4.18 -7.42 17.88
CA ARG A 47 -4.36 -8.54 18.81
C ARG A 47 -5.35 -8.17 19.92
N GLU A 48 -5.18 -6.99 20.51
CA GLU A 48 -6.03 -6.44 21.57
C GLU A 48 -7.43 -6.08 21.05
N ASP A 49 -7.49 -5.16 20.08
CA ASP A 49 -8.70 -4.72 19.39
C ASP A 49 -8.45 -4.61 17.88
N ALA A 50 -9.11 -5.48 17.12
CA ALA A 50 -9.00 -5.55 15.67
C ALA A 50 -9.80 -4.45 14.96
N SER A 51 -9.63 -3.22 15.42
CA SER A 51 -10.29 -2.05 14.85
C SER A 51 -9.92 -1.89 13.36
N PRO A 52 -10.85 -1.39 12.53
CA PRO A 52 -10.58 -1.14 11.11
C PRO A 52 -9.38 -0.21 10.88
N GLU A 53 -9.14 0.73 11.80
CA GLU A 53 -7.99 1.63 11.74
C GLU A 53 -6.68 0.90 11.99
N ALA A 54 -6.57 0.08 13.04
CA ALA A 54 -5.34 -0.67 13.35
C ALA A 54 -4.96 -1.60 12.18
N LEU A 55 -5.92 -2.34 11.63
CA LEU A 55 -5.73 -3.17 10.43
C LEU A 55 -5.27 -2.34 9.22
N HIS A 56 -5.88 -1.17 9.00
CA HIS A 56 -5.50 -0.29 7.90
C HIS A 56 -4.07 0.21 8.06
N LYS A 57 -3.69 0.66 9.25
CA LYS A 57 -2.37 1.21 9.55
C LYS A 57 -1.29 0.13 9.44
N LEU A 58 -1.52 -1.05 10.03
CA LEU A 58 -0.66 -2.23 9.85
C LEU A 58 -0.43 -2.54 8.36
N ARG A 59 -1.52 -2.62 7.60
CA ARG A 59 -1.46 -2.85 6.15
C ARG A 59 -0.64 -1.78 5.43
N VAL A 60 -0.76 -0.52 5.82
CA VAL A 60 0.01 0.59 5.23
C VAL A 60 1.50 0.44 5.55
N SER A 61 1.87 0.18 6.81
CA SER A 61 3.26 0.01 7.25
C SER A 61 3.95 -1.16 6.53
N LEU A 62 3.29 -2.32 6.45
CA LEU A 62 3.81 -3.50 5.72
C LEU A 62 4.02 -3.22 4.21
N ARG A 63 3.15 -2.42 3.59
CA ARG A 63 3.31 -2.02 2.19
C ARG A 63 4.44 -1.01 1.98
N ARG A 64 4.69 -0.15 2.97
CA ARG A 64 5.84 0.78 2.98
C ARG A 64 7.13 -0.02 3.13
N LEU A 65 7.21 -0.95 4.09
CA LEU A 65 8.34 -1.89 4.26
C LEU A 65 8.66 -2.63 2.96
N ARG A 66 7.66 -3.25 2.34
CA ARG A 66 7.83 -3.92 1.03
C ARG A 66 8.39 -3.00 -0.06
N SER A 67 8.00 -1.73 -0.06
CA SER A 67 8.49 -0.75 -1.03
C SER A 67 9.91 -0.29 -0.72
N LEU A 68 10.27 -0.23 0.57
CA LEU A 68 11.63 0.07 1.03
C LEU A 68 12.59 -1.08 0.67
N TRP A 69 12.22 -2.34 0.92
CA TRP A 69 13.01 -3.51 0.48
C TRP A 69 13.16 -3.55 -1.03
N TRP A 70 12.13 -3.18 -1.80
CA TRP A 70 12.29 -3.00 -3.24
C TRP A 70 13.28 -1.88 -3.58
N ALA A 71 13.33 -0.79 -2.82
CA ALA A 71 14.29 0.29 -3.06
C ALA A 71 15.73 -0.21 -2.82
N PHE A 72 15.96 -0.99 -1.77
CA PHE A 72 17.27 -1.55 -1.38
C PHE A 72 17.66 -2.86 -2.06
N GLU A 73 16.76 -3.46 -2.84
CA GLU A 73 17.00 -4.67 -3.64
C GLU A 73 18.37 -4.77 -4.34
N PRO A 74 18.96 -3.71 -4.93
CA PRO A 74 20.28 -3.82 -5.56
C PRO A 74 21.46 -3.98 -4.59
N LEU A 75 21.24 -3.79 -3.29
CA LEU A 75 22.26 -3.85 -2.24
C LEU A 75 22.04 -5.01 -1.26
N LEU A 76 21.01 -5.83 -1.50
CA LEU A 76 20.62 -6.96 -0.66
C LEU A 76 20.69 -8.24 -1.47
N ASP A 77 20.87 -9.36 -0.78
CA ASP A 77 20.76 -10.68 -1.37
C ASP A 77 19.41 -10.85 -2.06
N LYS A 78 19.45 -11.37 -3.28
CA LYS A 78 18.26 -11.45 -4.14
C LYS A 78 17.24 -12.45 -3.63
N GLY A 79 17.70 -13.57 -3.06
CA GLY A 79 16.86 -14.62 -2.50
C GLY A 79 16.13 -14.13 -1.27
N GLU A 80 16.89 -13.66 -0.29
CA GLU A 80 16.35 -13.20 1.00
C GLU A 80 15.45 -11.97 0.83
N ASN A 81 15.85 -10.98 0.01
CA ASN A 81 14.99 -9.84 -0.29
C ASN A 81 13.68 -10.25 -1.00
N THR A 82 13.69 -11.30 -1.82
CA THR A 82 12.44 -11.78 -2.45
C THR A 82 11.53 -12.44 -1.43
N ARG A 83 12.07 -13.33 -0.60
CA ARG A 83 11.37 -13.96 0.53
C ARG A 83 10.74 -12.93 1.44
N GLN A 84 11.51 -11.92 1.86
CA GLN A 84 11.04 -10.88 2.77
C GLN A 84 9.93 -10.02 2.16
N ARG A 85 10.03 -9.65 0.88
CA ARG A 85 8.98 -8.88 0.19
C ARG A 85 7.69 -9.67 0.02
N ASP A 86 7.77 -10.98 -0.13
CA ASP A 86 6.60 -11.86 -0.21
C ASP A 86 5.97 -12.09 1.17
N LEU A 87 6.75 -12.17 2.24
CA LEU A 87 6.25 -12.16 3.62
C LEU A 87 5.47 -10.87 3.91
N TYR A 88 6.03 -9.69 3.62
CA TYR A 88 5.30 -8.42 3.79
C TYR A 88 4.02 -8.36 2.95
N LYS A 89 4.02 -8.96 1.76
CA LYS A 89 2.83 -9.06 0.92
C LYS A 89 1.78 -9.96 1.55
N TYR A 90 2.18 -11.08 2.12
CA TYR A 90 1.30 -12.03 2.79
C TYR A 90 0.61 -11.36 3.98
N LEU A 91 1.39 -10.78 4.90
CA LEU A 91 0.87 -10.07 6.08
C LEU A 91 -0.05 -8.89 5.69
N ALA A 92 0.34 -8.08 4.70
CA ALA A 92 -0.48 -6.97 4.23
C ALA A 92 -1.75 -7.40 3.48
N THR A 93 -1.80 -8.65 3.01
CA THR A 93 -3.01 -9.26 2.44
C THR A 93 -3.93 -9.69 3.57
N ALA A 94 -3.40 -10.37 4.59
CA ALA A 94 -4.16 -10.77 5.78
C ALA A 94 -4.82 -9.55 6.44
N ALA A 95 -4.06 -8.49 6.76
CA ALA A 95 -4.58 -7.24 7.31
C ALA A 95 -5.56 -6.48 6.38
N GLY A 96 -5.72 -6.94 5.13
CA GLY A 96 -6.56 -6.31 4.12
C GLY A 96 -7.91 -6.95 3.89
N LYS A 97 -8.11 -8.21 4.29
CA LYS A 97 -9.32 -8.99 3.92
C LYS A 97 -10.60 -8.36 4.44
N THR A 98 -10.62 -7.90 5.70
CA THR A 98 -11.80 -7.23 6.28
C THR A 98 -12.18 -5.96 5.53
N ARG A 99 -11.19 -5.18 5.06
CA ARG A 99 -11.44 -3.93 4.33
C ARG A 99 -12.09 -4.18 2.97
N ASP A 100 -11.82 -5.31 2.35
CA ASP A 100 -12.42 -5.63 1.05
C ASP A 100 -13.94 -5.89 1.21
N TRP A 101 -14.37 -6.48 2.34
CA TRP A 101 -15.79 -6.59 2.73
C TRP A 101 -16.41 -5.24 3.10
N ASP A 102 -15.73 -4.40 3.90
CA ASP A 102 -16.22 -3.04 4.22
C ASP A 102 -16.56 -2.25 2.95
N ILE A 103 -15.67 -2.31 1.97
CA ILE A 103 -15.83 -1.61 0.68
C ILE A 103 -16.99 -2.21 -0.12
N LEU A 104 -17.13 -3.53 -0.15
CA LEU A 104 -18.25 -4.19 -0.83
C LEU A 104 -19.59 -3.74 -0.24
N ILE A 105 -19.73 -3.80 1.09
CA ILE A 105 -20.94 -3.35 1.80
C ILE A 105 -21.21 -1.87 1.51
N GLU A 106 -20.19 -1.01 1.61
CA GLU A 106 -20.31 0.43 1.32
C GLU A 106 -20.81 0.69 -0.11
N LEU A 107 -20.26 -0.01 -1.11
CA LEU A 107 -20.65 0.14 -2.52
C LEU A 107 -22.09 -0.35 -2.78
N LEU A 108 -22.50 -1.43 -2.14
CA LEU A 108 -23.85 -1.97 -2.30
C LEU A 108 -24.90 -1.07 -1.64
N THR A 109 -24.62 -0.54 -0.46
CA THR A 109 -25.53 0.37 0.26
C THR A 109 -25.67 1.73 -0.43
N LYS A 110 -24.57 2.33 -0.91
CA LYS A 110 -24.60 3.67 -1.51
C LYS A 110 -25.24 3.74 -2.89
N GLU A 111 -25.13 2.67 -3.68
CA GLU A 111 -25.58 2.67 -5.07
C GLU A 111 -27.01 2.12 -5.24
N GLY A 112 -27.69 1.75 -4.14
CA GLY A 112 -29.11 1.34 -4.16
C GLY A 112 -29.40 0.06 -4.93
N ASN A 113 -28.41 -0.83 -5.07
CA ASN A 113 -28.42 -1.96 -6.01
C ASN A 113 -29.25 -3.19 -5.54
N GLY A 114 -30.38 -3.00 -4.87
CA GLY A 114 -31.26 -4.10 -4.44
C GLY A 114 -30.68 -5.01 -3.33
N ALA A 115 -29.48 -4.72 -2.82
CA ALA A 115 -28.74 -5.63 -1.96
C ALA A 115 -29.04 -5.48 -0.45
N ARG A 116 -30.17 -4.86 -0.05
CA ARG A 116 -30.46 -4.64 1.39
C ARG A 116 -30.49 -5.96 2.17
N ASP A 117 -31.12 -6.97 1.60
CA ASP A 117 -31.29 -8.28 2.24
C ASP A 117 -29.99 -9.10 2.24
N MET A 118 -29.00 -8.69 1.43
CA MET A 118 -27.67 -9.28 1.40
C MET A 118 -26.75 -8.74 2.51
N VAL A 119 -27.00 -7.52 3.00
CA VAL A 119 -26.12 -6.82 3.94
C VAL A 119 -25.83 -7.64 5.20
N PRO A 120 -26.81 -8.28 5.87
CA PRO A 120 -26.53 -9.11 7.05
C PRO A 120 -25.56 -10.26 6.75
N LYS A 121 -25.78 -11.01 5.66
CA LYS A 121 -24.89 -12.12 5.26
C LYS A 121 -23.48 -11.64 4.92
N LEU A 122 -23.35 -10.47 4.31
CA LEU A 122 -22.05 -9.85 4.04
C LEU A 122 -21.35 -9.39 5.33
N GLN A 123 -22.11 -8.96 6.34
CA GLN A 123 -21.58 -8.64 7.67
C GLN A 123 -21.07 -9.90 8.38
N ASP A 124 -21.78 -11.03 8.28
CA ASP A 124 -21.31 -12.31 8.83
C ASP A 124 -20.00 -12.76 8.17
N ALA A 125 -19.94 -12.70 6.83
CA ALA A 125 -18.71 -13.02 6.09
C ALA A 125 -17.55 -12.08 6.45
N ARG A 126 -17.84 -10.80 6.70
CA ARG A 126 -16.87 -9.82 7.20
C ARG A 126 -16.34 -10.19 8.59
N VAL A 127 -17.20 -10.64 9.50
CA VAL A 127 -16.79 -11.12 10.84
C VAL A 127 -15.87 -12.33 10.72
N GLY A 128 -16.21 -13.30 9.87
CA GLY A 128 -15.34 -14.46 9.60
C GLY A 128 -13.98 -14.06 9.00
N ALA A 129 -13.97 -13.10 8.08
CA ALA A 129 -12.73 -12.56 7.51
C ALA A 129 -11.87 -11.83 8.55
N LEU A 130 -12.49 -11.12 9.50
CA LEU A 130 -11.81 -10.50 10.63
C LEU A 130 -11.16 -11.55 11.54
N ALA A 131 -11.90 -12.59 11.91
CA ALA A 131 -11.38 -13.70 12.72
C ALA A 131 -10.17 -14.37 12.05
N THR A 132 -10.28 -14.71 10.76
CA THR A 132 -9.17 -15.29 9.98
C THR A 132 -7.95 -14.36 9.94
N SER A 133 -8.18 -13.05 9.80
CA SER A 133 -7.11 -12.05 9.76
C SER A 133 -6.40 -11.96 11.11
N ARG A 134 -7.14 -11.98 12.23
CA ARG A 134 -6.57 -11.99 13.57
C ARG A 134 -5.73 -13.24 13.80
N GLU A 135 -6.28 -14.41 13.52
CA GLU A 135 -5.57 -15.68 13.67
C GLU A 135 -4.26 -15.70 12.87
N THR A 136 -4.32 -15.30 11.59
CA THR A 136 -3.13 -15.23 10.72
C THR A 136 -2.05 -14.30 11.29
N LEU A 137 -2.43 -13.12 11.77
CA LEU A 137 -1.50 -12.12 12.30
C LEU A 137 -0.98 -12.47 13.70
N SER A 138 -1.79 -13.14 14.51
CA SER A 138 -1.39 -13.65 15.82
C SER A 138 -0.37 -14.79 15.69
N ASN A 139 -0.60 -15.74 14.78
CA ASN A 139 0.25 -16.91 14.59
C ASN A 139 1.58 -16.57 13.90
N ALA A 140 1.66 -15.47 13.16
CA ALA A 140 2.85 -15.13 12.37
C ALA A 140 4.04 -14.58 13.19
N ASP A 141 3.93 -14.37 14.51
CA ASP A 141 4.91 -13.64 15.33
C ASP A 141 5.53 -12.43 14.60
N VAL A 142 4.65 -11.49 14.21
CA VAL A 142 5.02 -10.32 13.41
C VAL A 142 6.18 -9.55 14.04
N LYS A 143 6.23 -9.46 15.37
CA LYS A 143 7.30 -8.77 16.08
C LYS A 143 8.66 -9.39 15.81
N HIS A 144 8.78 -10.70 15.99
CA HIS A 144 10.05 -11.39 15.75
C HIS A 144 10.47 -11.27 14.28
N LEU A 145 9.56 -11.59 13.35
CA LEU A 145 9.84 -11.56 11.91
C LEU A 145 10.30 -10.18 11.41
N LEU A 146 9.70 -9.10 11.90
CA LEU A 146 10.06 -7.75 11.49
C LEU A 146 11.42 -7.31 12.06
N ARG A 147 11.72 -7.67 13.31
CA ARG A 147 13.01 -7.35 13.96
C ARG A 147 14.15 -8.15 13.36
N GLU A 148 13.94 -9.44 13.09
CA GLU A 148 14.93 -10.30 12.45
C GLU A 148 15.28 -9.78 11.05
N ALA A 149 14.27 -9.44 10.25
CA ALA A 149 14.48 -8.88 8.92
C ALA A 149 15.25 -7.55 8.95
N LEU A 150 14.96 -6.67 9.91
CA LEU A 150 15.68 -5.42 10.10
C LEU A 150 17.15 -5.67 10.48
N THR A 151 17.39 -6.54 11.46
CA THR A 151 18.73 -6.87 11.95
C THR A 151 19.58 -7.53 10.86
N SER A 152 19.02 -8.53 10.17
CA SER A 152 19.71 -9.25 9.09
C SER A 152 20.09 -8.32 7.93
N ALA A 153 19.12 -7.56 7.40
CA ALA A 153 19.38 -6.61 6.31
C ALA A 153 20.36 -5.50 6.73
N SER A 154 20.27 -5.01 7.98
CA SER A 154 21.21 -4.00 8.49
C SER A 154 22.62 -4.55 8.61
N LYS A 155 22.78 -5.79 9.10
CA LYS A 155 24.09 -6.46 9.20
C LYS A 155 24.70 -6.66 7.81
N GLU A 156 23.93 -7.17 6.86
CA GLU A 156 24.37 -7.35 5.48
C GLU A 156 24.84 -6.03 4.86
N LEU A 157 24.01 -4.98 4.94
CA LEU A 157 24.35 -3.67 4.38
C LEU A 157 25.55 -3.03 5.07
N ASN A 158 25.67 -3.16 6.39
CA ASN A 158 26.77 -2.56 7.14
C ASN A 158 28.10 -3.30 6.96
N THR A 159 28.09 -4.57 6.54
CA THR A 159 29.30 -5.35 6.23
C THR A 159 29.70 -5.31 4.75
N ALA A 160 28.92 -4.63 3.90
CA ALA A 160 29.25 -4.47 2.48
C ALA A 160 30.55 -3.67 2.26
N HIS A 161 31.44 -4.21 1.43
CA HIS A 161 32.73 -3.62 1.05
C HIS A 161 32.55 -2.31 0.26
N GLU A 162 31.59 -2.28 -0.66
CA GLU A 162 31.30 -1.09 -1.47
C GLU A 162 30.24 -0.21 -0.81
N ARG A 163 30.49 1.10 -0.76
CA ARG A 163 29.53 2.10 -0.25
C ARG A 163 28.98 2.94 -1.41
N MET A 164 27.66 3.16 -1.41
CA MET A 164 27.02 4.07 -2.37
C MET A 164 26.55 5.34 -1.64
N PRO A 165 26.90 6.55 -2.11
CA PRO A 165 26.36 7.78 -1.55
C PRO A 165 24.83 7.78 -1.58
N LEU A 166 24.17 8.09 -0.47
CA LEU A 166 22.72 7.98 -0.31
C LEU A 166 21.94 8.80 -1.36
N ARG A 167 22.40 10.03 -1.67
CA ARG A 167 21.77 10.87 -2.70
C ARG A 167 21.83 10.24 -4.09
N LYS A 168 22.96 9.62 -4.45
CA LYS A 168 23.16 8.93 -5.73
C LYS A 168 22.26 7.69 -5.81
N PHE A 169 22.19 6.92 -4.73
CA PHE A 169 21.30 5.77 -4.59
C PHE A 169 19.83 6.18 -4.75
N ALA A 170 19.35 7.12 -3.94
CA ALA A 170 17.99 7.62 -3.96
C ALA A 170 17.57 8.10 -5.36
N THR A 171 18.43 8.89 -6.01
CA THR A 171 18.18 9.41 -7.36
C THR A 171 18.03 8.27 -8.37
N ARG A 172 18.92 7.26 -8.34
CA ARG A 172 18.85 6.08 -9.22
C ARG A 172 17.57 5.28 -9.00
N ARG A 173 17.18 5.05 -7.74
CA ARG A 173 15.98 4.25 -7.40
C ARG A 173 14.69 4.98 -7.77
N VAL A 174 14.60 6.29 -7.54
CA VAL A 174 13.47 7.11 -7.98
C VAL A 174 13.36 7.10 -9.50
N ALA A 175 14.45 7.35 -10.23
CA ALA A 175 14.44 7.34 -11.69
C ALA A 175 14.03 5.97 -12.27
N ALA A 176 14.47 4.87 -11.66
CA ALA A 176 14.05 3.51 -12.04
C ALA A 176 12.53 3.31 -11.84
N SER A 177 11.99 3.80 -10.72
CA SER A 177 10.55 3.74 -10.42
C SER A 177 9.72 4.61 -11.38
N GLU A 178 10.19 5.81 -11.73
CA GLU A 178 9.59 6.69 -12.72
C GLU A 178 9.54 6.05 -14.11
N ARG A 179 10.65 5.46 -14.57
CA ARG A 179 10.70 4.72 -15.84
C ARG A 179 9.70 3.57 -15.85
N SER A 180 9.61 2.82 -14.75
CA SER A 180 8.65 1.71 -14.60
C SER A 180 7.20 2.21 -14.69
N LEU A 181 6.87 3.32 -14.01
CA LEU A 181 5.54 3.93 -14.08
C LEU A 181 5.23 4.41 -15.51
N LYS A 182 6.15 5.12 -16.16
CA LYS A 182 5.98 5.61 -17.55
C LYS A 182 5.71 4.45 -18.51
N LYS A 183 6.48 3.35 -18.40
CA LYS A 183 6.30 2.14 -19.22
C LYS A 183 4.91 1.51 -18.99
N ARG A 184 4.46 1.42 -17.75
CA ARG A 184 3.14 0.87 -17.39
C ARG A 184 2.00 1.76 -17.85
N MET A 185 2.14 3.08 -17.76
CA MET A 185 1.17 4.05 -18.30
C MET A 185 1.06 3.94 -19.82
N LYS A 186 2.19 3.85 -20.55
CA LYS A 186 2.21 3.64 -22.00
C LYS A 186 1.49 2.35 -22.40
N ARG A 187 1.72 1.25 -21.67
CA ARG A 187 1.01 -0.02 -21.86
C ARG A 187 -0.48 0.12 -21.57
N ALA A 188 -0.87 0.75 -20.47
CA ALA A 188 -2.27 0.94 -20.09
C ALA A 188 -3.05 1.84 -21.07
N ARG A 189 -2.41 2.84 -21.69
CA ARG A 189 -3.02 3.67 -22.75
C ARG A 189 -3.37 2.87 -24.01
N ARG A 190 -2.54 1.90 -24.36
CA ARG A 190 -2.71 1.04 -25.54
C ARG A 190 -3.62 -0.16 -25.28
N ALA A 191 -3.84 -0.48 -24.01
CA ALA A 191 -4.68 -1.60 -23.64
C ALA A 191 -6.14 -1.30 -23.99
N LYS A 192 -6.85 -2.30 -24.53
CA LYS A 192 -8.31 -2.21 -24.71
C LYS A 192 -8.98 -1.87 -23.37
N ARG A 193 -10.12 -1.19 -23.42
CA ARG A 193 -10.87 -0.70 -22.24
C ARG A 193 -11.29 -1.80 -21.25
N SER A 194 -11.08 -3.08 -21.54
CA SER A 194 -11.35 -4.23 -20.68
C SER A 194 -10.14 -4.71 -19.86
N ASN A 195 -8.91 -4.29 -20.17
CA ASN A 195 -7.72 -4.84 -19.52
C ASN A 195 -7.44 -4.14 -18.17
N TYR A 196 -8.16 -4.54 -17.12
CA TYR A 196 -7.94 -4.05 -15.76
C TYR A 196 -6.51 -4.30 -15.24
N ALA A 197 -5.87 -5.41 -15.64
CA ALA A 197 -4.52 -5.75 -15.18
C ALA A 197 -3.49 -4.65 -15.53
N ALA A 198 -3.61 -4.01 -16.71
CA ALA A 198 -2.77 -2.89 -17.08
C ALA A 198 -2.97 -1.68 -16.15
N PHE A 199 -4.21 -1.39 -15.74
CA PHE A 199 -4.53 -0.29 -14.82
C PHE A 199 -4.03 -0.58 -13.41
N HIS A 200 -4.23 -1.81 -12.91
CA HIS A 200 -3.70 -2.26 -11.62
C HIS A 200 -2.18 -2.12 -11.55
N ASN A 201 -1.50 -2.45 -12.65
CA ASN A 201 -0.06 -2.31 -12.77
C ASN A 201 0.40 -0.85 -12.67
N VAL A 202 -0.32 0.11 -13.27
CA VAL A 202 -0.07 1.55 -13.10
C VAL A 202 -0.24 1.95 -11.63
N ARG A 203 -1.33 1.52 -10.98
CA ARG A 203 -1.60 1.82 -9.57
C ARG A 203 -0.47 1.34 -8.65
N LYS A 204 -0.02 0.08 -8.83
CA LYS A 204 1.10 -0.49 -8.06
C LYS A 204 2.38 0.33 -8.24
N ALA A 205 2.73 0.69 -9.48
CA ALA A 205 3.90 1.51 -9.76
C ALA A 205 3.79 2.93 -9.21
N GLY A 206 2.62 3.56 -9.30
CA GLY A 206 2.38 4.89 -8.74
C GLY A 206 2.46 4.93 -7.21
N LYS A 207 1.96 3.89 -6.52
CA LYS A 207 2.15 3.73 -5.07
C LYS A 207 3.62 3.60 -4.69
N LYS A 208 4.34 2.73 -5.40
CA LYS A 208 5.78 2.53 -5.19
C LYS A 208 6.56 3.84 -5.36
N LEU A 209 6.36 4.55 -6.46
CA LEU A 209 7.03 5.84 -6.69
C LEU A 209 6.69 6.84 -5.57
N ARG A 210 5.42 6.95 -5.16
CA ARG A 210 5.04 7.85 -4.06
C ARG A 210 5.81 7.53 -2.77
N TYR A 211 5.88 6.26 -2.37
CA TYR A 211 6.62 5.88 -1.17
C TYR A 211 8.12 6.18 -1.28
N LEU A 212 8.75 5.92 -2.43
CA LEU A 212 10.16 6.29 -2.61
C LEU A 212 10.40 7.80 -2.53
N LEU A 213 9.48 8.60 -3.07
CA LEU A 213 9.55 10.06 -2.97
C LEU A 213 9.36 10.57 -1.54
N GLU A 214 8.52 9.89 -0.74
CA GLU A 214 8.34 10.17 0.69
C GLU A 214 9.57 9.76 1.50
N PHE A 215 10.13 8.57 1.28
CA PHE A 215 11.32 8.10 2.00
C PHE A 215 12.54 8.98 1.74
N PHE A 216 12.83 9.25 0.47
CA PHE A 216 14.03 9.98 0.10
C PHE A 216 13.82 11.49 -0.01
N GLU A 217 12.71 12.03 0.49
CA GLU A 217 12.46 13.48 0.51
C GLU A 217 13.64 14.27 1.12
N PRO A 218 14.20 13.89 2.28
CA PRO A 218 15.24 14.69 2.94
C PRO A 218 16.53 14.85 2.13
N VAL A 219 16.89 13.86 1.31
CA VAL A 219 18.17 13.83 0.59
C VAL A 219 18.07 14.24 -0.87
N LEU A 220 16.85 14.26 -1.40
CA LEU A 220 16.60 14.62 -2.77
C LEU A 220 16.19 16.11 -2.84
N SER A 221 17.13 17.00 -3.10
CA SER A 221 16.90 18.43 -3.34
C SER A 221 15.84 18.68 -4.43
N GLY A 222 14.76 19.42 -4.15
CA GLY A 222 13.89 20.01 -5.18
C GLY A 222 12.40 19.60 -5.20
N GLY A 223 11.56 20.50 -5.72
CA GLY A 223 10.11 20.51 -5.66
C GLY A 223 9.39 19.36 -6.39
N ARG A 224 9.30 18.20 -5.74
CA ARG A 224 8.47 17.07 -6.22
C ARG A 224 7.00 17.15 -5.83
N LYS A 225 6.55 18.28 -5.28
CA LYS A 225 5.14 18.56 -4.95
C LYS A 225 4.22 18.32 -6.14
N ARG A 226 4.63 18.74 -7.36
CA ARG A 226 3.83 18.53 -8.59
C ARG A 226 3.73 17.04 -8.95
N THR A 227 4.82 16.29 -8.85
CA THR A 227 4.84 14.83 -9.08
C THR A 227 3.98 14.10 -8.05
N LEU A 228 4.11 14.43 -6.76
CA LEU A 228 3.30 13.87 -5.69
C LEU A 228 1.80 14.18 -5.90
N LYS A 229 1.45 15.40 -6.31
CA LYS A 229 0.06 15.77 -6.65
C LYS A 229 -0.50 14.90 -7.78
N ARG A 230 0.26 14.71 -8.86
CA ARG A 230 -0.12 13.82 -9.97
C ARG A 230 -0.27 12.36 -9.50
N LEU A 231 0.65 11.87 -8.67
CA LEU A 231 0.58 10.51 -8.12
C LEU A 231 -0.64 10.32 -7.23
N LYS A 232 -1.00 11.32 -6.40
CA LYS A 232 -2.23 11.30 -5.60
C LYS A 232 -3.49 11.23 -6.48
N GLN A 233 -3.53 11.96 -7.60
CA GLN A 233 -4.63 11.89 -8.57
C GLN A 233 -4.75 10.50 -9.20
N ILE A 234 -3.64 9.91 -9.66
CA ILE A 234 -3.59 8.53 -10.17
C ILE A 234 -4.08 7.57 -9.08
N GLN A 235 -3.56 7.69 -7.85
CA GLN A 235 -3.93 6.80 -6.75
C GLN A 235 -5.41 6.88 -6.40
N LYS A 236 -6.00 8.08 -6.35
CA LYS A 236 -7.43 8.27 -6.09
C LYS A 236 -8.26 7.59 -7.17
N ARG A 237 -8.00 7.91 -8.44
CA ARG A 237 -8.80 7.39 -9.57
C ARG A 237 -8.67 5.87 -9.75
N PHE A 238 -7.45 5.35 -9.64
CA PHE A 238 -7.20 3.92 -9.79
C PHE A 238 -7.53 3.15 -8.51
N GLY A 239 -7.53 3.82 -7.36
CA GLY A 239 -7.99 3.27 -6.09
C GLY A 239 -9.46 2.91 -6.17
N THR A 240 -10.32 3.88 -6.52
CA THR A 240 -11.75 3.62 -6.65
C THR A 240 -12.06 2.53 -7.68
N LEU A 241 -11.33 2.46 -8.81
CA LEU A 241 -11.48 1.36 -9.76
C LEU A 241 -11.09 0.00 -9.16
N ASN A 242 -9.97 -0.06 -8.44
CA ASN A 242 -9.52 -1.29 -7.78
C ASN A 242 -10.54 -1.76 -6.75
N ASP A 243 -11.13 -0.83 -6.00
CA ASP A 243 -12.09 -1.12 -4.95
C ASP A 243 -13.34 -1.82 -5.54
N VAL A 244 -13.89 -1.30 -6.65
CA VAL A 244 -15.04 -1.94 -7.31
C VAL A 244 -14.69 -3.28 -7.94
N VAL A 245 -13.50 -3.42 -8.55
CA VAL A 245 -13.09 -4.70 -9.12
C VAL A 245 -12.89 -5.75 -8.03
N ALA A 246 -12.28 -5.37 -6.90
CA ALA A 246 -12.12 -6.26 -5.76
C ALA A 246 -13.47 -6.66 -5.18
N SER A 247 -14.40 -5.72 -5.00
CA SER A 247 -15.76 -6.01 -4.52
C SER A 247 -16.56 -6.89 -5.49
N GLU A 248 -16.44 -6.67 -6.80
CA GLU A 248 -17.08 -7.53 -7.80
C GLU A 248 -16.54 -8.97 -7.74
N MET A 249 -15.22 -9.14 -7.61
CA MET A 249 -14.62 -10.47 -7.46
C MET A 249 -15.03 -11.11 -6.14
N LEU A 250 -14.94 -10.37 -5.03
CA LEU A 250 -15.32 -10.85 -3.71
C LEU A 250 -16.77 -11.32 -3.67
N LEU A 251 -17.69 -10.56 -4.27
CA LEU A 251 -19.09 -10.95 -4.34
C LEU A 251 -19.27 -12.23 -5.17
N ARG A 252 -18.59 -12.35 -6.32
CA ARG A 252 -18.65 -13.55 -7.17
C ARG A 252 -18.13 -14.80 -6.48
N ASP A 253 -16.99 -14.68 -5.82
CA ASP A 253 -16.33 -15.80 -5.14
C ASP A 253 -17.14 -16.29 -3.92
N ASN A 254 -18.13 -15.51 -3.49
CA ASN A 254 -18.96 -15.78 -2.32
C ASN A 254 -20.47 -15.80 -2.64
N ILE A 255 -20.87 -16.03 -3.90
CA ILE A 255 -22.29 -16.14 -4.29
C ILE A 255 -23.00 -17.22 -3.47
N ALA A 256 -22.33 -18.33 -3.17
CA ALA A 256 -22.90 -19.41 -2.37
C ALA A 256 -23.29 -18.96 -0.96
N LEU A 257 -22.55 -18.03 -0.35
CA LEU A 257 -22.90 -17.46 0.97
C LEU A 257 -24.20 -16.66 0.94
N LEU A 258 -24.66 -16.29 -0.26
CA LEU A 258 -25.84 -15.47 -0.48
C LEU A 258 -27.06 -16.31 -0.90
N ALA A 259 -26.92 -17.63 -0.96
CA ALA A 259 -28.05 -18.54 -1.20
C ALA A 259 -29.20 -18.23 -0.22
N GLY A 260 -30.40 -18.02 -0.74
CA GLY A 260 -31.59 -17.63 0.03
C GLY A 260 -31.78 -16.12 0.26
N ALA A 261 -30.91 -15.24 -0.22
CA ALA A 261 -31.14 -13.78 -0.22
C ALA A 261 -31.89 -13.28 -1.48
N GLY A 262 -32.61 -14.18 -2.18
CA GLY A 262 -33.19 -13.94 -3.51
C GLY A 262 -32.12 -13.96 -4.61
N VAL A 263 -32.24 -14.88 -5.58
CA VAL A 263 -31.30 -14.97 -6.72
C VAL A 263 -31.27 -13.66 -7.53
N GLY A 264 -32.42 -12.96 -7.62
CA GLY A 264 -32.55 -11.67 -8.31
C GLY A 264 -31.69 -10.54 -7.72
N ASP A 265 -31.52 -10.49 -6.40
CA ASP A 265 -30.78 -9.41 -5.74
C ASP A 265 -29.27 -9.55 -5.92
N THR A 266 -28.77 -10.79 -5.96
CA THR A 266 -27.35 -11.06 -6.21
C THR A 266 -26.96 -10.69 -7.65
N ASP A 267 -27.80 -11.01 -8.62
CA ASP A 267 -27.58 -10.63 -10.02
C ASP A 267 -27.67 -9.12 -10.22
N ALA A 268 -28.64 -8.45 -9.59
CA ALA A 268 -28.75 -7.00 -9.62
C ALA A 268 -27.51 -6.31 -9.02
N ALA A 269 -27.03 -6.79 -7.87
CA ALA A 269 -25.81 -6.31 -7.22
C ALA A 269 -24.57 -6.48 -8.12
N LEU A 270 -24.38 -7.65 -8.73
CA LEU A 270 -23.29 -7.91 -9.68
C LEU A 270 -23.39 -7.02 -10.92
N GLN A 271 -24.59 -6.79 -11.46
CA GLN A 271 -24.81 -5.87 -12.57
C GLN A 271 -24.47 -4.42 -12.19
N GLY A 272 -24.85 -3.97 -11.00
CA GLY A 272 -24.49 -2.67 -10.45
C GLY A 272 -22.98 -2.47 -10.37
N LEU A 273 -22.26 -3.44 -9.77
CA LEU A 273 -20.80 -3.41 -9.69
C LEU A 273 -20.14 -3.44 -11.07
N ARG A 274 -20.67 -4.21 -12.03
CA ARG A 274 -20.18 -4.23 -13.43
C ARG A 274 -20.37 -2.88 -14.13
N LYS A 275 -21.52 -2.22 -13.95
CA LYS A 275 -21.80 -0.87 -14.47
C LYS A 275 -20.79 0.12 -13.88
N GLU A 276 -20.57 0.04 -12.57
CA GLU A 276 -19.65 0.93 -11.87
C GLU A 276 -18.19 0.70 -12.29
N ARG A 277 -17.78 -0.55 -12.45
CA ARG A 277 -16.47 -0.90 -13.01
C ARG A 277 -16.27 -0.23 -14.37
N LYS A 278 -17.24 -0.36 -15.28
CA LYS A 278 -17.17 0.28 -16.60
C LYS A 278 -17.04 1.80 -16.48
N ARG A 279 -17.80 2.46 -15.60
CA ARG A 279 -17.71 3.90 -15.33
C ARG A 279 -16.31 4.30 -14.84
N ARG A 280 -15.79 3.63 -13.81
CA ARG A 280 -14.47 3.92 -13.22
C ARG A 280 -13.32 3.61 -14.19
N MET A 281 -13.44 2.58 -15.02
CA MET A 281 -12.47 2.27 -16.08
C MET A 281 -12.40 3.38 -17.12
N ARG A 282 -13.54 3.89 -17.60
CA ARG A 282 -13.58 5.03 -18.53
C ARG A 282 -12.91 6.27 -17.93
N ALA A 283 -13.20 6.57 -16.65
CA ALA A 283 -12.59 7.69 -15.95
C ALA A 283 -11.08 7.53 -15.76
N ALA A 284 -10.60 6.32 -15.43
CA ALA A 284 -9.17 6.03 -15.31
C ALA A 284 -8.45 6.13 -16.67
N ALA A 285 -9.07 5.64 -17.75
CA ALA A 285 -8.54 5.75 -19.09
C ALA A 285 -8.47 7.22 -19.55
N GLY A 286 -9.50 8.00 -19.24
CA GLY A 286 -9.52 9.44 -19.48
C GLY A 286 -8.40 10.18 -18.76
N LEU A 287 -8.15 9.85 -17.48
CA LEU A 287 -7.03 10.43 -16.74
C LEU A 287 -5.68 10.07 -17.38
N LEU A 288 -5.48 8.82 -17.80
CA LEU A 288 -4.24 8.41 -18.46
C LEU A 288 -3.96 9.18 -19.75
N ARG A 289 -5.00 9.55 -20.51
CA ARG A 289 -4.84 10.34 -21.74
C ARG A 289 -4.42 11.78 -21.48
N LYS A 290 -4.77 12.35 -20.32
CA LYS A 290 -4.45 13.74 -19.93
C LYS A 290 -3.06 13.90 -19.28
N LEU A 291 -2.50 12.80 -18.77
CA LEU A 291 -1.17 12.76 -18.15
C LEU A 291 -0.06 12.54 -19.18
#